data_AF-A0A1A8DJM2-F1
#
_entry.id   AF-A0A1A8DJM2-F1
#
_cell.length_a   1.000
_cell.length_b   1.000
_cell.length_c   1.000
_cell.angle_alpha   90.00
_cell.angle_beta   90.00
_cell.angle_gamma   90.00
#
_symmetry.space_group_name_H-M   'P 1'
#
loop_
_entity.id
_entity.type
_entity.pdbx_description
1 polymer ?
#
loop_
_entity_poly.entity_id
_entity_poly.type
_entity_poly.pdbx_seq_one_letter_code
_entity_poly.pdbx_strand_id
1 'polypeptide(L)'
;ISMVIPRGPWMDIFGLGDAAIHIGTPQSIAIRNPDCAVATHLINQVGPIAVTSANPTGEADTTHHNQVYAKLGDKVDGVLCDGPSPENIASTVVDCTKIDTGNIGFFRVGMIPKSK
;
A
#
# COMPACT_ATOMS: atom_id res chain seq x y z
N ILE A 1 6.02 -3.06 -5.77
CA ILE A 1 6.97 -2.21 -5.00
C ILE A 1 6.19 -1.07 -4.37
N SER A 2 6.57 -0.62 -3.17
CA SER A 2 6.08 0.61 -2.56
C SER A 2 7.22 1.64 -2.52
N MET A 3 6.96 2.88 -2.91
CA MET A 3 7.94 3.97 -2.93
C MET A 3 7.59 4.99 -1.87
N VAL A 4 8.53 5.29 -0.97
CA VAL A 4 8.39 6.37 0.00
C VAL A 4 8.97 7.64 -0.62
N ILE A 5 8.11 8.63 -0.85
CA ILE A 5 8.48 9.90 -1.49
C ILE A 5 8.18 11.09 -0.58
N PRO A 6 8.88 12.22 -0.72
CA PRO A 6 8.59 13.42 0.04
C PRO A 6 7.20 13.97 -0.29
N ARG A 7 6.54 14.54 0.71
CA ARG A 7 5.31 15.30 0.48
C ARG A 7 5.62 16.53 -0.38
N GLY A 8 4.63 16.97 -1.16
CA GLY A 8 4.75 18.19 -1.95
C GLY A 8 3.44 18.57 -2.62
N PRO A 9 3.42 19.69 -3.38
CA PRO A 9 2.23 20.18 -4.07
C PRO A 9 1.60 19.18 -5.05
N TRP A 10 2.38 18.19 -5.50
CA TRP A 10 1.88 17.10 -6.34
C TRP A 10 0.76 16.28 -5.67
N MET A 11 0.66 16.30 -4.33
CA MET A 11 -0.40 15.60 -3.59
C MET A 11 -1.80 16.15 -3.93
N ASP A 12 -1.90 17.43 -4.28
CA ASP A 12 -3.17 18.06 -4.64
C ASP A 12 -3.70 17.55 -5.99
N ILE A 13 -2.81 17.07 -6.87
CA ILE A 13 -3.17 16.46 -8.16
C ILE A 13 -4.01 15.19 -7.94
N PHE A 14 -3.77 14.49 -6.83
CA PHE A 14 -4.52 13.28 -6.46
C PHE A 14 -5.81 13.59 -5.70
N GLY A 15 -6.16 14.87 -5.49
CA GLY A 15 -7.40 15.26 -4.82
C GLY A 15 -7.45 14.88 -3.34
N LEU A 16 -6.29 14.72 -2.69
CA LEU A 16 -6.21 14.26 -1.30
C LEU A 16 -6.81 15.26 -0.30
N GLY A 17 -6.72 16.57 -0.58
CA GLY A 17 -7.29 17.63 0.24
C GLY A 17 -6.97 17.48 1.74
N ASP A 18 -7.98 17.70 2.58
CA ASP A 18 -7.85 17.60 4.04
C ASP A 18 -7.49 16.19 4.53
N ALA A 19 -7.82 15.14 3.77
CA ALA A 19 -7.51 13.76 4.13
C ALA A 19 -5.99 13.47 4.11
N ALA A 20 -5.20 14.33 3.46
CA ALA A 20 -3.76 14.19 3.39
C ALA A 20 -3.11 14.11 4.79
N ILE A 21 -3.70 14.72 5.83
CA ILE A 21 -3.16 14.70 7.20
C ILE A 21 -3.19 13.31 7.85
N HIS A 22 -4.02 12.40 7.34
CA HIS A 22 -4.23 11.05 7.90
C HIS A 22 -3.36 9.97 7.25
N ILE A 23 -2.58 10.31 6.22
CA ILE A 23 -1.82 9.35 5.43
C ILE A 23 -0.31 9.66 5.46
N GLY A 24 0.48 8.60 5.67
CA GLY A 24 1.93 8.69 5.75
C GLY A 24 2.43 9.39 7.02
N THR A 25 3.54 10.09 6.89
CA THR A 25 4.15 10.92 7.94
C THR A 25 4.02 12.40 7.56
N PRO A 26 4.36 13.34 8.46
CA PRO A 26 4.41 14.76 8.09
C PRO A 26 5.47 15.08 7.00
N GLN A 27 6.43 14.20 6.74
CA GLN A 27 7.52 14.43 5.77
C GLN A 27 7.36 13.63 4.48
N SER A 28 6.75 12.44 4.53
CA SER A 28 6.73 11.51 3.40
C SER A 28 5.48 10.64 3.36
N ILE A 29 5.21 10.07 2.18
CA ILE A 29 4.11 9.14 1.93
C ILE A 29 4.61 7.95 1.12
N ALA A 30 4.07 6.77 1.41
CA ALA A 30 4.32 5.56 0.65
C ALA A 30 3.25 5.38 -0.44
N ILE A 31 3.66 5.30 -1.71
CA ILE A 31 2.77 5.04 -2.85
C ILE A 31 3.09 3.67 -3.46
N ARG A 32 2.05 2.96 -3.88
CA ARG A 32 2.15 1.70 -4.63
C ARG A 32 1.12 1.68 -5.74
N ASN A 33 1.54 1.27 -6.93
CA ASN A 33 0.65 0.76 -7.96
C ASN A 33 0.55 -0.77 -7.79
N PRO A 34 -0.59 -1.35 -7.39
CA PRO A 34 -0.71 -2.79 -7.22
C PRO A 34 -0.75 -3.50 -8.59
N ASP A 35 -0.04 -4.62 -8.69
CA ASP A 35 -0.15 -5.53 -9.83
C ASP A 35 -1.28 -6.55 -9.55
N CYS A 36 -2.52 -6.06 -9.56
CA CYS A 36 -3.73 -6.84 -9.32
C CYS A 36 -4.88 -6.19 -10.07
N ALA A 37 -5.45 -6.90 -11.04
CA ALA A 37 -6.50 -6.36 -11.90
C ALA A 37 -7.73 -5.88 -11.10
N VAL A 38 -8.13 -6.64 -10.09
CA VAL A 38 -9.27 -6.32 -9.23
C VAL A 38 -9.02 -5.05 -8.40
N ALA A 39 -7.85 -4.93 -7.76
CA ALA A 39 -7.50 -3.74 -6.99
C ALA A 39 -7.37 -2.49 -7.87
N THR A 40 -6.73 -2.62 -9.04
CA THR A 40 -6.57 -1.51 -9.99
C THR A 40 -7.91 -1.08 -10.58
N HIS A 41 -8.83 -2.02 -10.84
CA HIS A 41 -10.18 -1.68 -11.27
C HIS A 41 -10.93 -0.86 -10.22
N LEU A 42 -10.86 -1.25 -8.95
CA LEU A 42 -11.46 -0.49 -7.84
C LEU A 42 -10.86 0.91 -7.73
N ILE A 43 -9.53 1.03 -7.74
CA ILE A 43 -8.81 2.33 -7.70
C ILE A 43 -9.24 3.24 -8.85
N ASN A 44 -9.44 2.71 -10.06
CA ASN A 44 -9.92 3.50 -11.19
C ASN A 44 -11.33 4.06 -11.00
N GLN A 45 -12.17 3.41 -10.19
CA GLN A 45 -13.53 3.87 -9.92
C GLN A 45 -13.60 4.88 -8.77
N VAL A 46 -12.75 4.72 -7.75
CA VAL A 46 -12.87 5.48 -6.49
C VAL A 46 -11.72 6.48 -6.27
N GLY A 47 -10.69 6.45 -7.10
CA GLY A 47 -9.45 7.19 -6.90
C GLY A 47 -8.46 6.48 -5.97
N PRO A 48 -7.44 7.20 -5.48
CA PRO A 48 -6.43 6.64 -4.58
C PRO A 48 -7.04 6.08 -3.30
N ILE A 49 -6.56 4.92 -2.86
CA ILE A 49 -7.03 4.25 -1.65
C ILE A 49 -5.90 4.22 -0.63
N ALA A 50 -6.14 4.78 0.55
CA ALA A 50 -5.27 4.61 1.70
C ALA A 50 -5.47 3.19 2.26
N VAL A 51 -4.40 2.41 2.36
CA VAL A 51 -4.48 1.00 2.77
C VAL A 51 -3.49 0.68 3.87
N THR A 52 -3.91 -0.22 4.76
CA THR A 52 -3.05 -0.97 5.68
C THR A 52 -3.16 -2.45 5.36
N SER A 53 -2.40 -3.29 6.06
CA SER A 53 -2.61 -4.74 5.99
C SER A 53 -3.99 -5.11 6.54
N ALA A 54 -4.65 -6.10 5.93
CA ALA A 54 -6.03 -6.50 6.24
C ALA A 54 -6.09 -7.55 7.37
N ASN A 55 -5.45 -7.25 8.49
CA ASN A 55 -5.34 -8.12 9.66
C ASN A 55 -5.41 -7.30 10.96
N PRO A 56 -5.84 -7.93 12.08
CA PRO A 56 -5.71 -7.33 13.39
C PRO A 56 -4.25 -7.00 13.71
N THR A 57 -4.03 -5.90 14.42
CA THR A 57 -2.69 -5.47 14.83
C THR A 57 -1.97 -6.55 15.63
N GLY A 58 -0.74 -6.86 15.23
CA GLY A 58 0.09 -7.88 15.88
C GLY A 58 -0.12 -9.30 15.37
N GLU A 59 -1.12 -9.54 14.52
CA GLU A 59 -1.33 -10.84 13.89
C GLU A 59 -0.59 -10.98 12.55
N ALA A 60 -0.46 -12.22 12.09
CA ALA A 60 0.04 -12.52 10.76
C ALA A 60 -0.86 -11.96 9.64
N ASP A 61 -0.21 -11.58 8.54
CA ASP A 61 -0.86 -11.11 7.32
C ASP A 61 -1.84 -12.15 6.78
N THR A 62 -2.96 -11.67 6.24
CA THR A 62 -3.96 -12.49 5.56
C THR A 62 -3.58 -12.67 4.09
N THR A 63 -3.62 -13.90 3.60
CA THR A 63 -3.30 -14.25 2.20
C THR A 63 -4.50 -14.79 1.41
N HIS A 64 -5.70 -14.73 1.99
CA HIS A 64 -6.93 -15.15 1.33
C HIS A 64 -8.12 -14.38 1.91
N HIS A 65 -9.10 -14.03 1.08
CA HIS A 65 -10.28 -13.26 1.52
C HIS A 65 -11.07 -13.93 2.65
N ASN A 66 -11.20 -15.27 2.66
CA ASN A 66 -11.78 -16.01 3.80
C ASN A 66 -11.09 -15.75 5.15
N GLN A 67 -9.76 -15.52 5.17
CA GLN A 67 -9.04 -15.18 6.40
C GLN A 67 -9.38 -13.75 6.85
N VAL A 68 -9.48 -12.82 5.90
CA VAL A 68 -9.92 -11.43 6.17
C VAL A 68 -11.33 -11.46 6.75
N TYR A 69 -12.26 -12.17 6.10
CA TYR A 69 -13.63 -12.31 6.57
C TYR A 69 -13.72 -12.92 7.97
N ALA A 70 -12.97 -13.99 8.24
CA ALA A 70 -12.96 -14.63 9.56
C ALA A 70 -12.42 -13.73 10.68
N LYS A 71 -11.47 -12.84 10.37
CA LYS A 71 -10.81 -11.97 11.37
C LYS A 71 -11.45 -10.59 11.53
N LEU A 72 -11.98 -10.05 10.44
CA LEU A 72 -12.41 -8.66 10.32
C LEU A 72 -13.84 -8.50 9.78
N GLY A 73 -14.52 -9.57 9.36
CA GLY A 73 -15.80 -9.50 8.64
C GLY A 73 -16.85 -8.61 9.30
N ASP A 74 -17.06 -8.76 10.61
CA ASP A 74 -18.04 -7.94 11.36
C ASP A 74 -17.56 -6.50 11.65
N LYS A 75 -16.30 -6.19 11.33
CA LYS A 75 -15.66 -4.88 11.58
C LYS A 75 -15.47 -4.05 10.30
N VAL A 76 -15.85 -4.58 9.14
CA VAL A 76 -15.69 -3.92 7.84
C VAL A 76 -16.99 -3.99 7.05
N ASP A 77 -17.27 -2.96 6.26
CA ASP A 77 -18.50 -2.91 5.44
C ASP A 77 -18.51 -3.93 4.29
N GLY A 78 -17.34 -4.44 3.91
CA GLY A 78 -17.22 -5.44 2.86
C GLY A 78 -15.82 -6.00 2.70
N VAL A 79 -15.75 -7.16 2.04
CA VAL A 79 -14.50 -7.83 1.67
C VAL A 79 -14.54 -8.10 0.17
N LEU A 80 -13.49 -7.67 -0.53
CA LEU A 80 -13.33 -7.95 -1.96
C LEU A 80 -12.68 -9.33 -2.14
N CYS A 81 -13.43 -10.28 -2.69
CA CYS A 81 -13.03 -11.68 -2.75
C CYS A 81 -12.40 -12.04 -4.12
N ASP A 82 -11.08 -12.27 -4.14
CA ASP A 82 -10.31 -12.61 -5.34
C ASP A 82 -9.40 -13.85 -5.13
N GLY A 83 -9.86 -14.81 -4.32
CA GLY A 83 -9.08 -16.02 -4.04
C GLY A 83 -7.84 -15.79 -3.15
N PRO A 84 -6.81 -16.65 -3.27
CA PRO A 84 -5.53 -16.49 -2.58
C PRO A 84 -4.68 -15.39 -3.22
N SER A 85 -3.93 -14.66 -2.40
CA SER A 85 -2.89 -13.77 -2.87
C SER A 85 -1.88 -14.56 -3.72
N PRO A 86 -1.48 -14.04 -4.90
CA PRO A 86 -0.49 -14.72 -5.74
C PRO A 86 0.87 -14.84 -5.04
N GLU A 87 1.10 -14.01 -4.02
CA GLU A 87 2.36 -13.83 -3.35
C GLU A 87 2.16 -13.78 -1.83
N ASN A 88 3.00 -14.50 -1.09
CA ASN A 88 2.94 -14.58 0.37
C ASN A 88 3.94 -13.64 1.06
N ILE A 89 4.71 -12.86 0.29
CA ILE A 89 5.74 -11.96 0.79
C ILE A 89 5.29 -10.51 0.60
N ALA A 90 5.44 -9.71 1.64
CA ALA A 90 5.14 -8.28 1.60
C ALA A 90 5.92 -7.55 0.50
N SER A 91 5.42 -6.40 0.07
CA SER A 91 6.09 -5.59 -0.95
C SER A 91 7.46 -5.08 -0.45
N THR A 92 8.41 -5.02 -1.37
CA THR A 92 9.64 -4.22 -1.21
C THR A 92 9.27 -2.76 -1.07
N VAL A 93 9.81 -2.11 -0.03
CA VAL A 93 9.60 -0.70 0.31
C VAL A 93 10.91 0.05 0.10
N VAL A 94 10.90 0.96 -0.86
CA VAL A 94 12.06 1.73 -1.31
C VAL A 94 11.97 3.14 -0.74
N ASP A 95 13.08 3.64 -0.20
CA ASP A 95 13.21 5.04 0.21
C ASP A 95 13.66 5.88 -0.98
N CYS A 96 12.75 6.67 -1.52
CA CYS A 96 12.97 7.60 -2.62
C CYS A 96 13.03 9.06 -2.14
N THR A 97 13.17 9.32 -0.82
CA THR A 97 13.16 10.68 -0.28
C THR A 97 14.34 11.54 -0.70
N LYS A 98 15.43 10.90 -1.18
CA LYS A 98 16.66 11.56 -1.64
C LYS A 98 16.98 11.28 -3.11
N ILE A 99 15.95 10.97 -3.90
CA ILE A 99 16.09 10.56 -5.31
C ILE A 99 16.85 11.61 -6.14
N ASP A 100 16.68 12.90 -5.85
CA ASP A 100 17.36 14.00 -6.54
C ASP A 100 18.89 14.00 -6.35
N THR A 101 19.37 13.35 -5.28
CA THR A 101 20.81 13.16 -5.03
C THR A 101 21.36 11.86 -5.62
N GLY A 102 20.53 11.10 -6.35
CA GLY A 102 20.86 9.78 -6.88
C GLY A 102 20.88 8.67 -5.83
N ASN A 103 20.44 8.96 -4.60
CA ASN A 103 20.45 8.00 -3.49
C ASN A 103 19.08 7.32 -3.33
N ILE A 104 19.08 5.99 -3.39
CA ILE A 104 17.90 5.15 -3.15
C ILE A 104 18.21 4.21 -1.99
N GLY A 105 17.34 4.22 -0.98
CA GLY A 105 17.42 3.33 0.18
C GLY A 105 16.35 2.23 0.15
N PHE A 106 16.40 1.33 1.13
CA PHE A 106 15.39 0.29 1.32
C PHE A 106 14.97 0.25 2.79
N PHE A 107 13.68 0.48 3.05
CA PHE A 107 13.10 0.23 4.37
C PHE A 107 12.80 -1.25 4.58
N ARG A 108 12.42 -1.95 3.51
CA ARG A 108 12.16 -3.39 3.52
C ARG A 108 12.46 -4.00 2.18
N VAL A 109 13.20 -5.10 2.17
CA VAL A 109 13.32 -5.97 0.99
C VAL A 109 12.24 -7.04 1.11
N GLY A 110 11.34 -7.07 0.13
CA GLY A 110 10.29 -8.08 0.04
C GLY A 110 10.47 -8.88 -1.25
N MET A 111 9.37 -9.12 -1.94
CA MET A 111 9.32 -9.89 -3.20
C MET A 111 10.30 -9.41 -4.28
N ILE A 112 10.57 -8.10 -4.37
CA ILE A 112 11.54 -7.59 -5.34
C ILE A 112 12.91 -7.50 -4.66
N PRO A 113 13.91 -8.29 -5.09
CA PRO A 113 15.24 -8.30 -4.49
C PRO A 113 16.03 -7.02 -4.82
N LYS A 114 17.09 -6.75 -4.04
CA LYS A 114 17.98 -5.58 -4.24
C LYS A 114 18.78 -5.64 -5.54
N SER A 115 19.05 -6.84 -6.05
CA SER A 115 19.70 -7.10 -7.33
C SER A 115 19.09 -8.34 -7.96
N LYS A 116 19.15 -8.44 -9.29
CA LYS A 116 19.08 -9.74 -9.97
C LYS A 116 20.42 -10.44 -9.85
#